data_AF-A0A3P5YDP7-F1
#
_entry.id   AF-A0A3P5YDP7-F1
#
_cell.length_a   1.000
_cell.length_b   1.000
_cell.length_c   1.000
_cell.angle_alpha   90.00
_cell.angle_beta   90.00
_cell.angle_gamma   90.00
#
_symmetry.space_group_name_H-M   'P 1'
#
loop_
_entity.id
_entity.type
_entity.pdbx_description
1 polymer ?
#
loop_
_entity_poly.entity_id
_entity_poly.type
_entity_poly.pdbx_seq_one_letter_code
_entity_poly.pdbx_strand_id
1 'polypeptide(L)'
;MGFDPTTPKFVKALHTVYELSDKTIEEKVNVYKRLGFGVGDVWKIFKKHPSFLKFSEKNISNSIDTFLGLGFSRVELAGMVKRFPQCIGLSAETVKKKNEFLVEKMKCIWM
;
A
#
# COMPACT_ATOMS: atom_id res chain seq x y z
N MET A 1 16.38 -3.63 10.26
CA MET A 1 14.93 -3.32 10.23
C MET A 1 14.35 -2.88 11.58
N GLY A 2 14.94 -3.25 12.73
CA GLY A 2 14.53 -2.75 14.05
C GLY A 2 13.16 -3.23 14.51
N PHE A 3 12.81 -4.48 14.21
CA PHE A 3 11.67 -5.16 14.81
C PHE A 3 12.00 -5.56 16.24
N ASP A 4 11.00 -5.56 17.10
CA ASP A 4 11.06 -6.25 18.38
C ASP A 4 10.69 -7.73 18.16
N PRO A 5 11.61 -8.69 18.39
CA PRO A 5 11.40 -10.10 18.11
C PRO A 5 10.31 -10.75 18.97
N THR A 6 9.91 -10.11 20.07
CA THR A 6 8.86 -10.61 20.97
C THR A 6 7.44 -10.30 20.49
N THR A 7 7.30 -9.49 19.43
CA THR A 7 5.99 -9.03 18.96
C THR A 7 5.39 -9.96 17.89
N PRO A 8 4.05 -10.12 17.84
CA PRO A 8 3.39 -10.82 16.73
C PRO A 8 3.72 -10.23 15.35
N LYS A 9 4.10 -8.95 15.32
CA LYS A 9 4.53 -8.26 14.10
C LYS A 9 5.83 -8.80 13.54
N PHE A 10 6.79 -9.16 14.40
CA PHE A 10 8.01 -9.83 13.98
C PHE A 10 7.70 -11.18 13.35
N VAL A 11 6.86 -12.00 14.01
CA VAL A 11 6.41 -13.29 13.46
C VAL A 11 5.75 -13.11 12.08
N LYS A 12 4.91 -12.09 11.90
CA LYS A 12 4.25 -11.80 10.62
C LYS A 12 5.24 -11.32 9.54
N ALA A 13 6.27 -10.57 9.93
CA ALA A 13 7.35 -10.17 9.03
C ALA A 13 8.20 -11.36 8.60
N LEU A 14 8.58 -12.20 9.57
CA LEU A 14 9.32 -13.42 9.34
C LEU A 14 8.56 -14.36 8.38
N HIS A 15 7.26 -14.58 8.63
CA HIS A 15 6.40 -15.38 7.75
C HIS A 15 6.31 -14.81 6.33
N THR A 16 6.31 -13.48 6.18
CA THR A 16 6.27 -12.85 4.85
C THR A 16 7.60 -13.04 4.11
N VAL A 17 8.74 -12.96 4.82
CA VAL A 17 10.04 -13.19 4.22
C VAL A 17 10.23 -14.67 3.88
N TYR A 18 9.78 -15.61 4.72
CA TYR A 18 9.87 -17.05 4.41
C TYR A 18 9.04 -17.47 3.19
N GLU A 19 7.94 -16.77 2.90
CA GLU A 19 7.12 -17.04 1.70
C GLU A 19 7.77 -16.53 0.40
N LEU A 20 8.78 -15.65 0.47
CA LEU A 20 9.32 -14.95 -0.68
C LEU A 20 10.80 -15.26 -0.84
N SER A 21 11.24 -15.50 -2.07
CA SER A 21 12.68 -15.55 -2.35
C SER A 21 13.30 -14.15 -2.28
N ASP A 22 14.59 -14.05 -1.99
CA ASP A 22 15.33 -12.78 -2.00
C ASP A 22 15.14 -12.03 -3.34
N LYS A 23 15.20 -12.78 -4.46
CA LYS A 23 14.92 -12.25 -5.80
C LYS A 23 13.52 -11.65 -5.90
N THR A 24 12.50 -12.37 -5.41
CA THR A 24 11.12 -11.88 -5.42
C THR A 24 10.94 -10.63 -4.57
N ILE A 25 11.63 -10.55 -3.42
CA ILE A 25 11.62 -9.36 -2.56
C ILE A 25 12.22 -8.17 -3.32
N GLU A 26 13.37 -8.36 -3.97
CA GLU A 26 14.02 -7.31 -4.75
C GLU A 26 13.15 -6.83 -5.92
N GLU A 27 12.56 -7.74 -6.68
CA GLU A 27 11.61 -7.43 -7.75
C GLU A 27 10.44 -6.59 -7.24
N LYS A 28 9.85 -6.97 -6.10
CA LYS A 28 8.76 -6.22 -5.46
C LYS A 28 9.19 -4.83 -5.00
N VAL A 29 10.38 -4.69 -4.41
CA VAL A 29 10.93 -3.38 -4.05
C VAL A 29 11.11 -2.51 -5.31
N ASN A 30 11.57 -3.09 -6.41
CA ASN A 30 11.73 -2.40 -7.68
C ASN A 30 10.40 -1.97 -8.31
N VAL A 31 9.33 -2.77 -8.19
CA VAL A 31 7.97 -2.36 -8.56
C VAL A 31 7.58 -1.08 -7.83
N TYR A 32 7.71 -1.05 -6.50
CA TYR A 32 7.38 0.14 -5.71
C TYR A 32 8.25 1.37 -6.08
N LYS A 33 9.53 1.17 -6.40
CA LYS A 33 10.39 2.26 -6.91
C LYS A 33 9.86 2.85 -8.21
N ARG A 34 9.48 2.02 -9.19
CA ARG A 34 8.89 2.49 -10.47
C ARG A 34 7.61 3.28 -10.26
N LEU A 35 6.90 3.01 -9.17
CA LEU A 35 5.65 3.68 -8.80
C LEU A 35 5.86 4.97 -8.00
N GLY A 36 7.12 5.34 -7.73
CA GLY A 36 7.49 6.60 -7.07
C GLY A 36 7.79 6.47 -5.58
N PHE A 37 7.85 5.26 -5.02
CA PHE A 37 8.23 5.06 -3.62
C PHE A 37 9.76 4.98 -3.47
N GLY A 38 10.30 5.72 -2.50
CA GLY A 38 11.69 5.54 -2.10
C GLY A 38 11.90 4.17 -1.45
N VAL A 39 13.06 3.53 -1.67
CA VAL A 39 13.41 2.23 -1.05
C VAL A 39 13.29 2.29 0.47
N GLY A 40 13.74 3.38 1.08
CA GLY A 40 13.60 3.60 2.52
C GLY A 40 12.14 3.67 2.98
N ASP A 41 11.24 4.22 2.16
CA ASP A 41 9.81 4.27 2.47
C ASP A 41 9.18 2.88 2.37
N VAL A 42 9.54 2.08 1.37
CA VAL A 42 9.08 0.68 1.23
C VAL A 42 9.40 -0.12 2.49
N TRP A 43 10.64 -0.04 2.98
CA TRP A 43 11.04 -0.75 4.19
C TRP A 43 10.42 -0.19 5.47
N LYS A 44 10.19 1.13 5.56
CA LYS A 44 9.44 1.74 6.66
C LYS A 44 7.99 1.25 6.68
N ILE A 45 7.36 1.12 5.52
CA ILE A 45 5.99 0.61 5.39
C ILE A 45 5.96 -0.87 5.76
N PHE A 46 6.86 -1.69 5.21
CA PHE A 46 6.96 -3.11 5.56
C PHE A 46 7.14 -3.33 7.07
N LYS A 47 7.97 -2.52 7.72
CA LYS A 47 8.15 -2.57 9.17
C LYS A 47 6.85 -2.39 9.94
N LYS A 48 5.95 -1.51 9.47
CA LYS A 48 4.65 -1.26 10.10
C LYS A 48 3.60 -2.29 9.67
N HIS A 49 3.64 -2.71 8.40
CA HIS A 49 2.67 -3.56 7.73
C HIS A 49 3.38 -4.64 6.91
N PRO A 50 3.76 -5.77 7.53
CA PRO A 50 4.54 -6.79 6.83
C PRO A 50 3.88 -7.35 5.57
N SER A 51 2.54 -7.43 5.54
CA SER A 51 1.78 -7.87 4.38
C SER A 51 1.91 -6.96 3.15
N PHE A 52 2.52 -5.77 3.27
CA PHE A 52 2.73 -4.83 2.16
C PHE A 52 3.51 -5.44 0.99
N LEU A 53 4.49 -6.31 1.26
CA LEU A 53 5.22 -7.00 0.20
C LEU A 53 4.41 -8.15 -0.43
N LYS A 54 3.29 -8.58 0.15
CA LYS A 54 2.50 -9.69 -0.39
C LYS A 54 1.65 -9.29 -1.60
N PHE A 55 1.40 -8.00 -1.83
CA PHE A 55 0.63 -7.56 -2.99
C PHE A 55 1.34 -7.91 -4.32
N SER A 56 0.56 -8.34 -5.31
CA SER A 56 1.05 -8.56 -6.67
C SER A 56 1.26 -7.23 -7.39
N GLU A 57 2.17 -7.20 -8.37
CA GLU A 57 2.37 -6.01 -9.21
C GLU A 57 1.06 -5.55 -9.85
N LYS A 58 0.26 -6.50 -10.35
CA LYS A 58 -1.07 -6.22 -10.91
C LYS A 58 -2.00 -5.50 -9.93
N ASN A 59 -2.05 -5.95 -8.67
CA ASN A 59 -2.90 -5.31 -7.65
C ASN A 59 -2.44 -3.88 -7.37
N ILE A 60 -1.13 -3.68 -7.27
CA ILE A 60 -0.53 -2.38 -6.98
C ILE A 60 -0.79 -1.41 -8.14
N SER A 61 -0.47 -1.81 -9.38
CA SER A 61 -0.66 -0.97 -10.57
C SER A 61 -2.12 -0.60 -10.77
N ASN A 62 -3.03 -1.58 -10.72
CA ASN A 62 -4.48 -1.32 -10.86
C ASN A 62 -5.00 -0.34 -9.80
N SER A 63 -4.53 -0.46 -8.56
CA SER A 63 -4.94 0.45 -7.49
C SER A 63 -4.42 1.86 -7.77
N ILE A 64 -3.16 2.00 -8.17
CA ILE A 64 -2.56 3.30 -8.49
C ILE A 64 -3.30 3.97 -9.65
N ASP A 65 -3.56 3.25 -10.73
CA ASP A 65 -4.31 3.76 -11.88
C ASP A 65 -5.72 4.19 -11.47
N THR A 66 -6.36 3.44 -10.57
CA THR A 66 -7.68 3.81 -10.02
C THR A 66 -7.62 5.11 -9.23
N PHE A 67 -6.66 5.27 -8.33
CA PHE A 67 -6.50 6.51 -7.55
C PHE A 67 -6.16 7.71 -8.45
N LEU A 68 -5.27 7.53 -9.42
CA LEU A 68 -4.95 8.58 -10.41
C LEU A 68 -6.19 8.96 -11.23
N GLY A 69 -6.98 7.97 -11.67
CA GLY A 69 -8.23 8.19 -12.41
C GLY A 69 -9.33 8.88 -11.58
N LEU A 70 -9.24 8.82 -10.24
CA LEU A 70 -10.11 9.56 -9.32
C LEU A 70 -9.61 10.98 -9.02
N GLY A 71 -8.49 11.40 -9.62
CA GLY A 71 -7.93 12.75 -9.48
C GLY A 71 -6.91 12.92 -8.35
N PHE A 72 -6.50 11.84 -7.67
CA PHE A 72 -5.44 11.91 -6.66
C PHE A 72 -4.08 12.12 -7.32
N SER A 73 -3.25 13.00 -6.76
CA SER A 73 -1.85 13.12 -7.14
C SER A 73 -1.02 11.95 -6.62
N ARG A 74 0.16 11.73 -7.23
CA ARG A 74 1.13 10.72 -6.75
C ARG A 74 1.60 11.00 -5.31
N VAL A 75 1.65 12.26 -4.91
CA VAL A 75 2.08 12.68 -3.56
C VAL A 75 1.02 12.31 -2.53
N GLU A 76 -0.25 12.61 -2.81
CA GLU A 76 -1.37 12.23 -1.94
C GLU A 76 -1.48 10.71 -1.82
N LEU A 77 -1.35 10.00 -2.94
CA LEU A 77 -1.37 8.54 -2.96
C LEU A 77 -0.22 7.95 -2.14
N ALA A 78 1.01 8.46 -2.29
CA ALA A 78 2.13 8.03 -1.48
C ALA A 78 1.88 8.27 0.02
N GLY A 79 1.26 9.40 0.38
CA GLY A 79 0.83 9.70 1.75
C GLY A 79 -0.20 8.69 2.28
N MET A 80 -1.21 8.36 1.47
CA MET A 80 -2.23 7.37 1.79
C MET A 80 -1.61 5.99 2.01
N VAL A 81 -0.76 5.53 1.10
CA VAL A 81 -0.10 4.22 1.19
C VAL A 81 0.82 4.14 2.41
N LYS A 82 1.54 5.23 2.76
CA LYS A 82 2.37 5.28 3.98
C LYS A 82 1.57 5.09 5.26
N ARG A 83 0.31 5.54 5.28
CA ARG A 83 -0.56 5.50 6.46
C ARG A 83 -1.47 4.27 6.49
N PHE A 84 -1.85 3.76 5.33
CA PHE A 84 -2.79 2.66 5.17
C PHE A 84 -2.44 1.82 3.93
N PRO A 85 -1.35 1.02 3.98
CA PRO A 85 -0.83 0.33 2.80
C PRO A 85 -1.76 -0.74 2.23
N GLN A 86 -2.80 -1.13 2.94
CA GLN A 86 -3.81 -2.04 2.42
C GLN A 86 -4.70 -1.40 1.33
N CYS A 87 -4.68 -0.07 1.15
CA CYS A 87 -5.46 0.58 0.07
C CYS A 87 -5.06 0.12 -1.32
N ILE A 88 -3.78 -0.24 -1.54
CA ILE A 88 -3.28 -0.77 -2.82
C ILE A 88 -3.63 -2.25 -3.07
N GLY A 89 -4.29 -2.89 -2.10
CA GLY A 89 -4.84 -4.22 -2.24
C GLY A 89 -6.34 -4.24 -2.54
N LEU A 90 -7.00 -3.08 -2.59
CA LEU A 90 -8.45 -2.98 -2.81
C LEU A 90 -8.78 -3.11 -4.30
N SER A 91 -9.98 -3.62 -4.61
CA SER A 91 -10.48 -3.59 -5.97
C SER A 91 -10.81 -2.15 -6.39
N ALA A 92 -10.71 -1.87 -7.70
CA ALA A 92 -11.06 -0.57 -8.24
C ALA A 92 -12.50 -0.15 -7.86
N GLU A 93 -13.43 -1.10 -7.91
CA GLU A 93 -14.83 -0.91 -7.50
C GLU A 93 -14.94 -0.47 -6.02
N THR A 94 -14.21 -1.14 -5.12
CA THR A 94 -14.21 -0.80 -3.69
C THR A 94 -13.68 0.61 -3.45
N VAL A 95 -12.61 0.99 -4.15
CA VAL A 95 -12.02 2.33 -4.04
C VAL A 95 -13.00 3.40 -4.52
N LYS A 96 -13.61 3.20 -5.70
CA LYS A 96 -14.61 4.13 -6.26
C LYS A 96 -15.81 4.32 -5.34
N LYS A 97 -16.41 3.23 -4.87
CA LYS A 97 -17.57 3.27 -3.96
C LYS A 97 -17.28 4.01 -2.66
N LYS A 98 -16.09 3.80 -2.07
CA LYS A 98 -15.67 4.53 -0.86
C LYS A 98 -15.43 6.01 -1.12
N ASN A 99 -14.87 6.35 -2.27
CA ASN A 99 -14.67 7.74 -2.68
C ASN A 99 -16.01 8.47 -2.87
N GLU A 100 -16.96 7.85 -3.59
CA GLU A 100 -18.31 8.39 -3.80
C GLU A 100 -19.04 8.62 -2.48
N PHE A 101 -19.02 7.64 -1.56
CA PHE A 101 -19.60 7.77 -0.23
C PHE A 101 -19.04 8.97 0.55
N LEU A 102 -17.71 9.17 0.51
CA LEU A 102 -17.08 10.30 1.20
C LEU A 102 -17.46 11.64 0.56
N VAL A 103 -17.48 11.73 -0.77
CA VAL A 103 -17.89 12.94 -1.48
C VAL A 103 -19.35 13.30 -1.17
N GLU A 104 -20.25 12.32 -1.15
CA GLU A 104 -21.65 12.52 -0.79
C GLU A 104 -21.80 13.02 0.66
N LYS A 105 -21.15 12.35 1.61
CA LYS A 105 -21.20 12.77 3.03
C LYS A 105 -20.59 14.14 3.27
N MET A 106 -19.52 14.50 2.54
CA MET A 106 -18.97 15.84 2.61
C MET A 106 -19.97 16.87 2.10
N LYS A 107 -20.66 16.64 0.99
CA LYS A 107 -21.72 17.56 0.51
C LYS A 107 -22.81 17.78 1.55
N CYS A 108 -23.24 16.73 2.25
CA CYS A 108 -24.26 16.82 3.31
C CYS A 108 -23.81 17.58 4.56
N ILE A 109 -22.52 17.79 4.80
CA ILE A 109 -22.02 18.56 5.96
C ILE A 109 -22.10 20.07 5.71
N TRP A 110 -22.13 20.49 4.44
CA TRP A 110 -22.19 21.90 4.03
C TRP A 110 -23.57 22.35 3.53
N MET A 111 -24.58 21.47 3.61
CA MET A 111 -26.01 21.78 3.43
C MET A 111 -26.70 21.82 4.79
#